data_AF-A0A3D0GY10-F1
#
_entry.id   AF-A0A3D0GY10-F1
#
_cell.length_a   1.000
_cell.length_b   1.000
_cell.length_c   1.000
_cell.angle_alpha   90.00
_cell.angle_beta   90.00
_cell.angle_gamma   90.00
#
_symmetry.space_group_name_H-M   'P 1'
#
loop_
_entity.id
_entity.type
_entity.pdbx_description
1 polymer ?
#
loop_
_entity_poly.entity_id
_entity_poly.type
_entity_poly.pdbx_seq_one_letter_code
_entity_poly.pdbx_strand_id
1 'polypeptide(L)'
;EHEHEHGEGCTCGCHDHDHEHDHDHEHHHHHHHADEVFESIGKETNKKFTKEKLDKILNELANNDEDYGVVLRSKGMLPCEGSDEWLYFDLTPGEYEIRGGAPDFTGKIVVIGSKLDKDALMKLFEL
;
A
#
# COMPACT_ATOMS: atom_id res chain seq x y z
N GLU A 1 -43.95 24.20 40.37
CA GLU A 1 -45.29 23.73 39.98
C GLU A 1 -45.17 23.16 38.57
N HIS A 2 -45.22 21.86 38.26
CA HIS A 2 -45.79 20.69 38.92
C HIS A 2 -44.88 19.45 38.76
N GLU A 3 -44.95 18.57 39.76
CA GLU A 3 -44.45 17.19 39.77
C GLU A 3 -45.21 16.30 38.78
N HIS A 4 -44.52 15.35 38.14
CA HIS A 4 -45.17 14.19 37.52
C HIS A 4 -44.38 12.92 37.85
N GLU A 5 -44.71 12.33 39.00
CA GLU A 5 -44.53 10.89 39.26
C GLU A 5 -45.50 10.11 38.38
N HIS A 6 -45.01 9.16 37.57
CA HIS A 6 -45.83 8.15 36.90
C HIS A 6 -45.18 6.78 37.06
N GLY A 7 -45.68 6.03 38.04
CA GLY A 7 -46.23 4.67 37.92
C GLY A 7 -45.42 3.56 37.25
N GLU A 8 -45.42 2.42 37.92
CA GLU A 8 -44.86 1.15 37.46
C GLU A 8 -45.52 0.67 36.14
N GLY A 9 -44.78 0.70 35.02
CA GLY A 9 -45.12 -0.07 33.82
C GLY A 9 -45.02 0.63 32.45
N CYS A 10 -43.89 0.40 31.77
CA CYS A 10 -43.75 0.12 30.33
C CYS A 10 -43.73 1.24 29.24
N THR A 11 -42.57 1.23 28.55
CA THR A 11 -42.22 1.46 27.13
C THR A 11 -42.43 2.84 26.51
N CYS A 12 -41.35 3.65 26.53
CA CYS A 12 -41.19 4.82 25.66
C CYS A 12 -40.81 4.41 24.22
N GLY A 13 -41.33 5.12 23.23
CA GLY A 13 -40.98 4.92 21.82
C GLY A 13 -41.90 5.65 20.85
N CYS A 14 -42.16 6.94 21.07
CA CYS A 14 -42.85 7.82 20.09
C CYS A 14 -41.88 8.91 19.62
N HIS A 15 -41.64 8.99 18.31
CA HIS A 15 -41.61 10.19 17.45
C HIS A 15 -41.54 9.65 16.01
N ASP A 16 -42.56 9.73 15.14
CA ASP A 16 -43.32 10.88 14.61
C ASP A 16 -42.70 11.48 13.33
N HIS A 17 -43.60 11.69 12.35
CA HIS A 17 -43.52 12.37 11.06
C HIS A 17 -42.95 11.73 9.79
N ASP A 18 -43.95 11.35 8.97
CA ASP A 18 -44.05 11.29 7.51
C ASP A 18 -43.47 12.54 6.80
N HIS A 19 -42.55 12.32 5.85
CA HIS A 19 -42.23 13.27 4.79
C HIS A 19 -41.87 12.50 3.51
N GLU A 20 -42.86 12.37 2.64
CA GLU A 20 -42.70 12.02 1.23
C GLU A 20 -41.81 13.05 0.53
N HIS A 21 -40.60 12.65 0.15
CA HIS A 21 -39.78 13.35 -0.84
C HIS A 21 -39.35 12.35 -1.91
N ASP A 22 -40.12 12.36 -3.00
CA ASP A 22 -39.75 11.85 -4.31
C ASP A 22 -38.47 12.57 -4.77
N HIS A 23 -37.33 11.92 -4.60
CA HIS A 23 -36.11 12.27 -5.28
C HIS A 23 -35.60 11.02 -5.98
N ASP A 24 -35.82 10.99 -7.28
CA ASP A 24 -35.07 10.22 -8.27
C ASP A 24 -33.57 10.57 -8.09
N HIS A 25 -32.95 9.94 -7.10
CA HIS A 25 -31.51 9.93 -6.97
C HIS A 25 -31.03 8.83 -7.90
N GLU A 26 -30.83 9.20 -9.18
CA GLU A 26 -29.75 8.62 -9.96
C GLU A 26 -28.58 8.42 -9.00
N HIS A 27 -28.32 7.15 -8.67
CA HIS A 27 -27.08 6.75 -8.03
C HIS A 27 -25.97 6.99 -9.05
N HIS A 28 -25.63 8.27 -9.27
CA HIS A 28 -24.28 8.65 -9.60
C HIS A 28 -23.47 8.12 -8.43
N HIS A 29 -22.96 6.90 -8.64
CA HIS A 29 -21.78 6.40 -7.99
C HIS A 29 -20.74 7.50 -8.15
N HIS A 30 -20.77 8.47 -7.24
CA HIS A 30 -19.65 9.33 -6.97
C HIS A 30 -18.56 8.36 -6.59
N HIS A 31 -17.76 8.00 -7.60
CA HIS A 31 -16.43 7.49 -7.46
C HIS A 31 -15.84 8.30 -6.31
N HIS A 32 -15.56 7.62 -5.19
CA HIS A 32 -14.61 8.16 -4.26
C HIS A 32 -13.30 8.25 -5.07
N HIS A 33 -13.09 9.40 -5.69
CA HIS A 33 -11.80 9.92 -6.08
C HIS A 33 -11.03 10.13 -4.77
N ALA A 34 -10.67 9.05 -4.10
CA ALA A 34 -9.43 9.04 -3.36
C ALA A 34 -8.37 9.12 -4.46
N ASP A 35 -7.98 10.36 -4.77
CA ASP A 35 -6.80 10.71 -5.55
C ASP A 35 -5.75 9.60 -5.37
N GLU A 36 -5.41 8.88 -6.44
CA GLU A 36 -4.34 7.90 -6.46
C GLU A 36 -3.00 8.64 -6.31
N VAL A 37 -2.76 9.25 -5.14
CA VAL A 37 -1.50 9.95 -4.84
C VAL A 37 -0.36 8.93 -4.83
N PHE A 38 -0.67 7.66 -4.55
CA PHE A 38 0.31 6.58 -4.43
C PHE A 38 -0.02 5.42 -5.36
N GLU A 39 0.97 5.07 -6.18
CA GLU A 39 1.01 3.92 -7.07
C GLU A 39 1.72 2.77 -6.37
N SER A 40 1.35 1.53 -6.72
CA SER A 40 2.05 0.33 -6.26
C SER A 40 2.42 -0.56 -7.45
N ILE A 41 3.71 -0.88 -7.55
CA ILE A 41 4.28 -1.71 -8.60
C ILE A 41 4.79 -2.99 -7.95
N GLY A 42 4.02 -4.07 -8.14
CA GLY A 42 4.38 -5.42 -7.73
C GLY A 42 4.91 -6.26 -8.90
N LYS A 43 6.01 -6.99 -8.70
CA LYS A 43 6.57 -7.90 -9.70
C LYS A 43 7.15 -9.15 -9.06
N GLU A 44 6.82 -10.30 -9.65
CA GLU A 44 7.44 -11.59 -9.33
C GLU A 44 8.62 -11.84 -10.26
N THR A 45 9.68 -12.45 -9.73
CA THR A 45 10.92 -12.72 -10.46
C THR A 45 11.64 -13.97 -9.97
N ASN A 46 12.26 -14.68 -10.90
CA ASN A 46 13.18 -15.79 -10.63
C ASN A 46 14.66 -15.37 -10.73
N LYS A 47 14.92 -14.08 -10.97
CA LYS A 47 16.28 -13.55 -11.03
C LYS A 47 16.95 -13.61 -9.66
N LYS A 48 18.22 -13.99 -9.67
CA LYS A 48 19.08 -14.00 -8.49
C LYS A 48 19.83 -12.67 -8.38
N PHE A 49 20.03 -12.22 -7.15
CA PHE A 49 20.69 -10.96 -6.85
C PHE A 49 21.81 -11.18 -5.84
N THR A 50 22.91 -10.45 -5.98
CA THR A 50 23.91 -10.34 -4.92
C THR A 50 23.52 -9.24 -3.95
N LYS A 51 23.98 -9.32 -2.69
CA LYS A 51 23.75 -8.27 -1.69
C LYS A 51 24.28 -6.91 -2.15
N GLU A 52 25.45 -6.89 -2.80
CA GLU A 52 26.07 -5.66 -3.33
C GLU A 52 25.25 -5.03 -4.46
N LYS A 53 24.65 -5.84 -5.33
CA LYS A 53 23.79 -5.34 -6.40
C LYS A 53 22.49 -4.77 -5.84
N LEU A 54 21.89 -5.50 -4.90
CA LEU A 54 20.67 -5.04 -4.25
C LEU A 54 20.91 -3.75 -3.47
N ASP A 55 22.03 -3.63 -2.76
CA ASP A 55 22.44 -2.40 -2.07
C ASP A 55 22.50 -1.19 -3.00
N LYS A 56 23.12 -1.34 -4.18
CA LYS A 56 23.16 -0.27 -5.20
C LYS A 56 21.77 0.12 -5.69
N ILE A 57 20.92 -0.86 -5.99
CA ILE A 57 19.54 -0.63 -6.44
C ILE A 57 18.76 0.15 -5.38
N LEU A 58 18.83 -0.27 -4.11
CA LEU A 58 18.13 0.41 -3.01
C LEU A 58 18.67 1.82 -2.77
N ASN A 59 19.98 2.01 -2.91
CA ASN A 59 20.59 3.33 -2.81
C ASN A 59 20.09 4.27 -3.93
N GLU A 60 20.00 3.79 -5.17
CA GLU A 60 19.44 4.57 -6.29
C GLU A 60 17.97 4.91 -6.06
N LEU A 61 17.15 3.94 -5.64
CA LEU A 61 15.74 4.17 -5.31
C LEU A 61 15.53 5.18 -4.17
N ALA A 62 16.46 5.26 -3.22
CA ALA A 62 16.37 6.17 -2.08
C ALA A 62 16.82 7.60 -2.40
N ASN A 63 17.68 7.79 -3.41
CA ASN A 63 18.35 9.06 -3.67
C ASN A 63 18.01 9.69 -5.02
N ASN A 64 17.26 9.02 -5.89
CA ASN A 64 17.04 9.47 -7.26
C ASN A 64 15.56 9.47 -7.67
N ASP A 65 14.79 10.36 -7.06
CA ASP A 65 13.35 10.51 -7.32
C ASP A 65 13.04 10.97 -8.76
N GLU A 66 14.00 11.62 -9.44
CA GLU A 66 13.80 12.15 -10.79
C GLU A 66 13.71 11.03 -11.85
N ASP A 67 14.48 9.95 -11.66
CA ASP A 67 14.52 8.82 -12.60
C ASP A 67 13.44 7.76 -12.33
N TYR A 68 13.01 7.60 -11.07
CA TYR A 68 12.15 6.49 -10.66
C TYR A 68 10.79 6.91 -10.07
N GLY A 69 10.60 8.19 -9.80
CA GLY A 69 9.48 8.72 -9.02
C GLY A 69 9.77 8.73 -7.51
N VAL A 70 8.85 9.30 -6.73
CA VAL A 70 9.03 9.43 -5.27
C VAL A 70 8.73 8.11 -4.60
N VAL A 71 9.76 7.36 -4.20
CA VAL A 71 9.58 6.05 -3.54
C VAL A 71 9.33 6.24 -2.04
N LEU A 72 8.17 5.80 -1.58
CA LEU A 72 7.80 5.83 -0.16
C LEU A 72 8.07 4.52 0.56
N ARG A 73 8.01 3.40 -0.16
CA ARG A 73 8.42 2.12 0.39
C ARG A 73 8.80 1.17 -0.72
N SER A 74 9.87 0.43 -0.55
CA SER A 74 10.17 -0.71 -1.42
C SER A 74 10.47 -1.93 -0.56
N LYS A 75 9.86 -3.05 -0.89
CA LYS A 75 10.00 -4.31 -0.15
C LYS A 75 10.17 -5.45 -1.11
N GLY A 76 10.92 -6.45 -0.68
CA GLY A 76 10.97 -7.68 -1.44
C GLY A 76 11.74 -8.78 -0.78
N MET A 77 11.65 -9.93 -1.40
CA MET A 77 12.42 -11.12 -1.09
C MET A 77 12.96 -11.67 -2.40
N LEU A 78 14.26 -11.86 -2.49
CA LEU A 78 14.94 -12.25 -3.72
C LEU A 78 15.93 -13.39 -3.44
N PRO A 79 16.03 -14.39 -4.32
CA PRO A 79 17.03 -15.43 -4.16
C PRO A 79 18.44 -14.83 -4.26
N CYS A 80 19.32 -15.20 -3.34
CA CYS A 80 20.70 -14.74 -3.34
C CYS A 80 21.50 -15.48 -4.43
N GLU A 81 22.36 -14.77 -5.15
CA GLU A 81 23.31 -15.40 -6.06
C GLU A 81 24.50 -15.97 -5.28
N GLY A 82 24.81 -17.24 -5.50
CA GLY A 82 25.94 -17.92 -4.85
C GLY A 82 25.63 -18.57 -3.49
N SER A 83 24.39 -18.48 -3.00
CA SER A 83 23.92 -19.22 -1.82
C SER A 83 22.47 -19.69 -1.97
N ASP A 84 22.05 -20.65 -1.12
CA ASP A 84 20.66 -21.08 -0.99
C ASP A 84 19.82 -20.15 -0.07
N GLU A 85 20.41 -19.02 0.35
CA GLU A 85 19.75 -18.03 1.18
C GLU A 85 18.97 -17.01 0.35
N TRP A 86 18.04 -16.33 1.00
CA TRP A 86 17.24 -15.28 0.38
C TRP A 86 17.52 -13.92 1.02
N LEU A 87 17.50 -12.89 0.19
CA LEU A 87 17.69 -11.51 0.58
C LEU A 87 16.32 -10.86 0.74
N TYR A 88 15.98 -10.52 1.97
CA TYR A 88 14.82 -9.71 2.31
C TYR A 88 15.26 -8.26 2.43
N PHE A 89 14.53 -7.35 1.78
CA PHE A 89 14.80 -5.94 1.90
C PHE A 89 13.55 -5.13 2.21
N ASP A 90 13.77 -4.01 2.91
CA ASP A 90 12.79 -2.99 3.23
C ASP A 90 13.48 -1.64 3.10
N LEU A 91 12.92 -0.78 2.27
CA LEU A 91 13.38 0.57 2.04
C LEU A 91 12.23 1.51 2.36
N THR A 92 12.55 2.56 3.11
CA THR A 92 11.69 3.69 3.43
C THR A 92 12.47 4.99 3.17
N PRO A 93 11.82 6.16 3.16
CA PRO A 93 12.53 7.41 2.88
C PRO A 93 13.58 7.64 3.97
N GLY A 94 14.85 7.70 3.56
CA GLY A 94 16.00 7.95 4.45
C GLY A 94 16.75 6.71 4.93
N GLU A 95 16.18 5.51 4.85
CA GLU A 95 16.88 4.28 5.28
C GLU A 95 16.40 3.02 4.56
N TYR A 96 17.29 2.04 4.42
CA TYR A 96 16.97 0.70 3.95
C TYR A 96 17.76 -0.36 4.71
N GLU A 97 17.19 -1.56 4.77
CA GLU A 97 17.79 -2.73 5.40
C GLU A 97 17.79 -3.92 4.43
N ILE A 98 18.88 -4.69 4.41
CA ILE A 98 18.97 -5.98 3.71
C ILE A 98 19.30 -7.07 4.73
N ARG A 99 18.44 -8.07 4.84
CA ARG A 99 18.56 -9.22 5.75
C ARG A 99 18.62 -10.54 4.99
N GLY A 100 19.33 -11.51 5.54
CA GLY A 100 19.20 -12.91 5.14
C GLY A 100 17.93 -13.51 5.72
N GLY A 101 17.28 -14.40 4.98
CA GLY A 101 16.09 -15.12 5.44
C GLY A 101 15.93 -16.49 4.79
N ALA A 102 14.88 -17.19 5.24
CA ALA A 102 14.55 -18.52 4.74
C ALA A 102 14.17 -18.47 3.25
N PRO A 103 14.45 -19.55 2.49
CA PRO A 103 14.08 -19.61 1.09
C PRO A 103 12.57 -19.71 0.89
N ASP A 104 12.09 -19.09 -0.19
CA ASP A 104 10.69 -19.09 -0.63
C ASP A 104 10.55 -19.69 -2.05
N PHE A 105 9.36 -19.68 -2.63
CA PHE A 105 9.11 -20.30 -3.95
C PHE A 105 9.42 -19.37 -5.12
N THR A 106 9.21 -18.05 -4.99
CA THR A 106 9.51 -17.07 -6.04
C THR A 106 9.87 -15.70 -5.46
N GLY A 107 10.78 -14.99 -6.12
CA GLY A 107 11.17 -13.65 -5.72
C GLY A 107 10.04 -12.66 -5.95
N LYS A 108 9.86 -11.71 -5.04
CA LYS A 108 8.81 -10.70 -5.12
C LYS A 108 9.37 -9.33 -4.76
N ILE A 109 9.00 -8.33 -5.55
CA ILE A 109 9.34 -6.93 -5.33
C ILE A 109 8.05 -6.13 -5.35
N VAL A 110 7.90 -5.22 -4.40
CA VAL A 110 6.79 -4.27 -4.31
C VAL A 110 7.38 -2.89 -4.05
N VAL A 111 7.14 -1.97 -4.97
CA VAL A 111 7.52 -0.56 -4.86
C VAL A 111 6.25 0.26 -4.71
N ILE A 112 6.19 1.15 -3.73
CA ILE A 112 5.05 2.03 -3.43
C ILE A 112 5.57 3.46 -3.39
N GLY A 113 4.89 4.36 -4.08
CA GLY A 113 5.36 5.74 -4.23
C GLY A 113 4.45 6.58 -5.13
N SER A 114 4.90 7.76 -5.55
CA SER A 114 4.13 8.67 -6.40
C SER A 114 4.87 8.96 -7.70
N LYS A 115 4.15 9.00 -8.83
CA LYS A 115 4.71 9.27 -10.16
C LYS A 115 5.80 8.25 -10.53
N LEU A 116 5.55 6.98 -10.24
CA LEU A 116 6.55 5.93 -10.40
C LEU A 116 6.77 5.62 -11.88
N ASP A 117 8.04 5.63 -12.33
CA ASP A 117 8.37 5.16 -13.67
C ASP A 117 8.54 3.64 -13.67
N LYS A 118 7.46 2.94 -14.03
CA LYS A 118 7.45 1.48 -14.08
C LYS A 118 8.53 0.90 -14.98
N ASP A 119 8.79 1.48 -16.14
CA ASP A 119 9.77 0.95 -17.09
C ASP A 119 11.21 1.15 -16.57
N ALA A 120 11.50 2.30 -15.97
CA ALA A 120 12.78 2.57 -15.31
C ALA A 120 13.01 1.62 -14.12
N LEU A 121 11.98 1.42 -13.29
CA LEU A 121 12.01 0.47 -12.17
C LEU A 121 12.25 -0.96 -12.63
N MET A 122 11.54 -1.43 -13.65
CA MET A 122 11.78 -2.77 -14.21
C MET A 122 13.21 -2.89 -14.72
N LYS A 123 13.74 -1.90 -15.44
CA LYS A 123 15.14 -1.91 -15.92
C LYS A 123 16.16 -1.92 -14.77
N LEU A 124 15.93 -1.17 -13.70
CA LEU A 124 16.82 -1.12 -12.53
C LEU A 124 16.93 -2.49 -11.84
N PHE A 125 15.80 -3.19 -11.71
CA PHE A 125 15.78 -4.58 -11.23
C PHE A 125 16.09 -5.62 -12.33
N GLU A 126 16.36 -5.17 -13.55
CA GLU A 126 16.57 -5.96 -14.76
C GLU A 126 15.41 -6.96 -15.07
N LEU A 127 14.16 -6.56 -14.85
CA LEU A 127 12.95 -7.40 -15.03
C LEU A 127 12.23 -7.17 -16.37
#